data_AF-D1PDD5-F1
#
_entry.id   AF-D1PDD5-F1
#
_cell.length_a   1.000
_cell.length_b   1.000
_cell.length_c   1.000
_cell.angle_alpha   90.00
_cell.angle_beta   90.00
_cell.angle_gamma   90.00
#
_symmetry.space_group_name_H-M   'P 1'
#
loop_
_entity.id
_entity.type
_entity.pdbx_description
1 polymer ?
#
loop_
_entity_poly.entity_id
_entity_poly.type
_entity_poly.pdbx_seq_one_letter_code
_entity_poly.pdbx_strand_id
1 'polypeptide(L)'
;MQYPTLLEYMKAIQDAGVNLDKLTHLFVVLDGHGEPCHISGDSSVVFKMQDKTTGKCYALKCFTKAQKECADASSNSSSVKYLEKELLVQSQGKEEKYPVELMEWVDEESMGAFLAADEELSTVATDEELNEAITDEFGVKYSKDGRKLLKAPQNLDGTYSVKKGTKIICDMAFYDYSSLSSLVIPDSVIIIGFGAFEGCSSLRSLVIPDSVTSIGNEAFRGCNFPNDLKQELISRFGEKIFG
;
A
#
# COMPACT_ATOMS: atom_id res chain seq x y z
N MET A 1 -13.77 -19.08 10.86
CA MET A 1 -14.95 -18.19 10.79
C MET A 1 -14.95 -17.52 9.43
N GLN A 2 -16.04 -17.63 8.68
CA GLN A 2 -16.16 -17.09 7.32
C GLN A 2 -16.51 -15.60 7.39
N TYR A 3 -15.69 -14.76 6.76
CA TYR A 3 -15.80 -13.31 6.67
C TYR A 3 -16.78 -12.90 5.55
N PRO A 4 -17.34 -11.68 5.59
CA PRO A 4 -18.13 -11.18 4.47
C PRO A 4 -17.25 -11.13 3.21
N THR A 5 -17.73 -11.73 2.14
CA THR A 5 -17.15 -11.64 0.81
C THR A 5 -17.16 -10.19 0.31
N LEU A 6 -16.31 -9.88 -0.65
CA LEU A 6 -16.32 -8.62 -1.39
C LEU A 6 -17.73 -8.23 -1.86
N LEU A 7 -18.49 -9.23 -2.34
CA LEU A 7 -19.86 -9.08 -2.78
C LEU A 7 -20.82 -8.67 -1.64
N GLU A 8 -20.59 -9.16 -0.42
CA GLU A 8 -21.38 -8.78 0.76
C GLU A 8 -21.11 -7.34 1.21
N TYR A 9 -19.85 -6.88 1.13
CA TYR A 9 -19.55 -5.46 1.35
C TYR A 9 -20.20 -4.57 0.29
N MET A 10 -20.08 -4.93 -0.99
CA MET A 10 -20.71 -4.19 -2.10
C MET A 10 -22.22 -4.13 -1.95
N LYS A 11 -22.86 -5.25 -1.59
CA LYS A 11 -24.30 -5.31 -1.38
C LYS A 11 -24.74 -4.47 -0.18
N ALA A 12 -24.00 -4.52 0.93
CA ALA A 12 -24.30 -3.71 2.10
C ALA A 12 -24.13 -2.20 1.84
N ILE A 13 -23.16 -1.81 1.00
CA ILE A 13 -23.00 -0.41 0.57
C ILE A 13 -24.17 0.03 -0.31
N GLN A 14 -24.62 -0.82 -1.24
CA GLN A 14 -25.78 -0.54 -2.09
C GLN A 14 -27.08 -0.49 -1.28
N ASP A 15 -27.26 -1.39 -0.32
CA ASP A 15 -28.43 -1.43 0.58
C ASP A 15 -28.37 -0.33 1.65
N ALA A 16 -27.20 0.22 1.97
CA ALA A 16 -27.02 1.37 2.87
C ALA A 16 -27.54 2.70 2.29
N GLY A 17 -28.00 2.72 1.05
CA GLY A 17 -28.72 3.87 0.48
C GLY A 17 -29.98 4.27 1.27
N VAL A 18 -30.50 3.38 2.12
CA VAL A 18 -31.60 3.70 3.04
C VAL A 18 -31.11 4.43 4.31
N ASN A 19 -29.81 4.35 4.65
CA ASN A 19 -29.23 4.87 5.88
C ASN A 19 -28.42 6.17 5.69
N LEU A 20 -27.88 6.46 4.50
CA LEU A 20 -27.17 7.73 4.23
C LEU A 20 -27.42 8.23 2.80
N ASP A 21 -28.16 9.33 2.65
CA ASP A 21 -28.46 9.98 1.36
C ASP A 21 -27.22 10.24 0.48
N LYS A 22 -26.05 10.49 1.08
CA LYS A 22 -24.79 10.78 0.36
C LYS A 22 -24.13 9.55 -0.27
N LEU A 23 -24.42 8.33 0.20
CA LEU A 23 -23.84 7.09 -0.34
C LEU A 23 -24.63 6.51 -1.51
N THR A 24 -25.89 6.91 -1.65
CA THR A 24 -26.80 6.45 -2.71
C THR A 24 -26.25 6.68 -4.12
N HIS A 25 -25.38 7.67 -4.26
CA HIS A 25 -24.76 8.05 -5.53
C HIS A 25 -23.33 7.51 -5.69
N LEU A 26 -22.76 6.88 -4.66
CA LEU A 26 -21.43 6.28 -4.72
C LEU A 26 -21.46 4.92 -5.41
N PHE A 27 -20.49 4.70 -6.29
CA PHE A 27 -20.24 3.40 -6.91
C PHE A 27 -18.77 3.04 -6.78
N VAL A 28 -18.50 1.74 -6.72
CA VAL A 28 -17.14 1.22 -6.72
C VAL A 28 -16.50 1.52 -8.07
N VAL A 29 -15.31 2.11 -8.05
CA VAL A 29 -14.50 2.30 -9.25
C VAL A 29 -13.92 0.94 -9.62
N LEU A 30 -14.08 0.55 -10.89
CA LEU A 30 -13.55 -0.70 -11.42
C LEU A 30 -12.24 -0.43 -12.17
N ASP A 31 -11.34 -1.41 -12.16
CA ASP A 31 -10.11 -1.39 -12.95
C ASP A 31 -10.37 -1.77 -14.43
N GLY A 32 -9.31 -1.83 -15.22
CA GLY A 32 -9.37 -2.19 -16.65
C GLY A 32 -9.86 -3.62 -16.93
N HIS A 33 -9.97 -4.47 -15.89
CA HIS A 33 -10.47 -5.84 -15.97
C HIS A 33 -11.93 -5.98 -15.48
N GLY A 34 -12.52 -4.89 -14.99
CA GLY A 34 -13.89 -4.89 -14.44
C GLY A 34 -13.97 -5.32 -12.99
N GLU A 35 -12.83 -5.41 -12.29
CA GLU A 35 -12.77 -5.74 -10.87
C GLU A 35 -12.73 -4.47 -10.00
N PRO A 36 -13.28 -4.49 -8.77
CA PRO A 36 -13.17 -3.37 -7.84
C PRO A 36 -11.74 -2.89 -7.63
N CYS A 37 -11.47 -1.60 -7.85
CA CYS A 37 -10.23 -0.97 -7.42
C CYS A 37 -10.18 -1.00 -5.88
N HIS A 38 -9.35 -1.88 -5.34
CA HIS A 38 -9.19 -2.07 -3.91
C HIS A 38 -7.72 -2.30 -3.54
N ILE A 39 -7.38 -2.01 -2.29
CA ILE A 39 -6.13 -2.50 -1.69
C ILE A 39 -6.49 -3.32 -0.46
N SER A 40 -5.89 -4.50 -0.37
CA SER A 40 -5.97 -5.38 0.79
C SER A 40 -4.71 -5.21 1.65
N GLY A 41 -4.88 -4.69 2.86
CA GLY A 41 -3.90 -4.81 3.93
C GLY A 41 -4.21 -6.02 4.82
N ASP A 42 -3.34 -6.28 5.79
CA ASP A 42 -3.54 -7.36 6.77
C ASP A 42 -4.80 -7.10 7.65
N SER A 43 -5.13 -5.82 7.88
CA SER A 43 -6.17 -5.38 8.83
C SER A 43 -7.35 -4.64 8.22
N SER A 44 -7.31 -4.31 6.92
CA SER A 44 -8.42 -3.64 6.24
C SER A 44 -8.39 -3.81 4.72
N VAL A 45 -9.54 -3.66 4.09
CA VAL A 45 -9.66 -3.52 2.63
C VAL A 45 -10.20 -2.13 2.34
N VAL A 46 -9.50 -1.37 1.49
CA VAL A 46 -9.91 -0.02 1.10
C VAL A 46 -10.40 -0.04 -0.34
N PHE A 47 -11.62 0.43 -0.58
CA PHE A 47 -12.18 0.58 -1.92
C PHE A 47 -12.10 2.01 -2.41
N LYS A 48 -11.83 2.18 -3.71
CA LYS A 48 -12.08 3.46 -4.38
C LYS A 48 -13.54 3.55 -4.78
N MET A 49 -14.21 4.57 -4.28
CA MET A 49 -15.60 4.90 -4.59
C MET A 49 -15.64 6.20 -5.39
N GLN A 50 -16.63 6.37 -6.26
CA GLN A 50 -16.87 7.62 -6.98
C GLN A 50 -18.35 8.01 -6.87
N ASP A 51 -18.61 9.29 -6.65
CA ASP A 51 -19.95 9.87 -6.67
C ASP A 51 -20.38 10.18 -8.11
N LYS A 52 -21.51 9.65 -8.56
CA LYS A 52 -22.05 9.91 -9.92
C LYS A 52 -22.52 11.34 -10.13
N THR A 53 -22.95 12.01 -9.07
CA THR A 53 -23.51 13.36 -9.14
C THR A 53 -22.43 14.42 -9.19
N THR A 54 -21.36 14.24 -8.41
CA THR A 54 -20.28 15.21 -8.29
C THR A 54 -19.01 14.81 -9.04
N GLY A 55 -18.86 13.53 -9.41
CA GLY A 55 -17.64 12.96 -9.98
C GLY A 55 -16.51 12.77 -8.96
N LYS A 56 -16.71 13.18 -7.70
CA LYS A 56 -15.70 13.14 -6.65
C LYS A 56 -15.40 11.71 -6.22
N CYS A 57 -14.13 11.40 -5.97
CA CYS A 57 -13.71 10.10 -5.47
C CYS A 57 -13.64 10.08 -3.93
N TYR A 58 -13.79 8.89 -3.35
CA TYR A 58 -13.73 8.61 -1.92
C TYR A 58 -13.00 7.30 -1.67
N ALA A 59 -12.38 7.16 -0.50
CA ALA A 59 -11.87 5.89 0.00
C ALA A 59 -12.86 5.31 1.01
N LEU A 60 -13.16 4.02 0.89
CA LEU A 60 -14.01 3.29 1.81
C LEU A 60 -13.19 2.21 2.52
N LYS A 61 -12.83 2.45 3.78
CA LYS A 61 -12.02 1.54 4.60
C LYS A 61 -12.93 0.55 5.32
N CYS A 62 -12.74 -0.73 5.02
CA CYS A 62 -13.45 -1.86 5.64
C CYS A 62 -12.49 -2.60 6.58
N PHE A 63 -12.75 -2.56 7.88
CA PHE A 63 -11.87 -3.17 8.88
C PHE A 63 -12.03 -4.69 8.97
N THR A 64 -10.91 -5.41 9.17
CA THR A 64 -10.87 -6.79 9.66
C THR A 64 -10.61 -6.79 11.17
N LYS A 65 -10.78 -7.94 11.85
CA LYS A 65 -10.95 -8.06 13.32
C LYS A 65 -9.86 -7.39 14.20
N ALA A 66 -8.68 -7.07 13.69
CA ALA A 66 -7.55 -6.58 14.50
C ALA A 66 -7.80 -5.27 15.27
N GLN A 67 -8.87 -4.51 14.97
CA GLN A 67 -9.13 -3.24 15.66
C GLN A 67 -10.60 -2.98 16.05
N LYS A 68 -11.39 -4.01 16.40
CA LYS A 68 -12.67 -3.75 17.09
C LYS A 68 -12.47 -2.95 18.41
N GLU A 69 -11.26 -2.91 18.95
CA GLU A 69 -10.90 -2.16 20.17
C GLU A 69 -10.23 -0.78 19.91
N CYS A 70 -9.91 -0.39 18.67
CA CYS A 70 -9.23 0.88 18.39
C CYS A 70 -10.18 2.00 17.90
N ALA A 71 -11.40 1.65 17.44
CA ALA A 71 -12.39 2.63 17.01
C ALA A 71 -12.87 3.54 18.16
N ASP A 72 -12.83 3.05 19.41
CA ASP A 72 -13.16 3.81 20.63
C ASP A 72 -11.99 4.68 21.12
N ALA A 73 -10.78 4.53 20.55
CA ALA A 73 -9.56 5.15 21.03
C ALA A 73 -8.67 5.66 19.88
N SER A 74 -9.16 6.60 19.06
CA SER A 74 -8.25 7.50 18.37
C SER A 74 -8.73 8.95 18.44
N SER A 75 -8.05 9.67 19.33
CA SER A 75 -7.94 11.12 19.31
C SER A 75 -7.09 11.54 18.10
N ASN A 76 -7.59 12.53 17.37
CA ASN A 76 -6.84 13.59 16.69
C ASN A 76 -5.35 13.33 16.40
N SER A 77 -5.01 12.87 15.19
CA SER A 77 -3.83 13.36 14.49
C SER A 77 -3.87 13.06 12.99
N SER A 78 -3.33 14.00 12.21
CA SER A 78 -3.01 14.00 10.77
C SER A 78 -4.15 14.06 9.74
N SER A 79 -4.34 15.28 9.21
CA SER A 79 -4.73 15.73 7.84
C SER A 79 -5.90 15.12 7.06
N VAL A 80 -6.55 14.05 7.50
CA VAL A 80 -7.68 13.43 6.79
C VAL A 80 -9.00 14.04 7.27
N LYS A 81 -9.80 14.59 6.35
CA LYS A 81 -11.20 14.97 6.63
C LYS A 81 -12.07 13.72 6.59
N TYR A 82 -12.28 13.12 7.75
CA TYR A 82 -13.27 12.06 7.95
C TYR A 82 -14.67 12.61 7.71
N LEU A 83 -15.45 11.95 6.85
CA LEU A 83 -16.80 12.41 6.52
C LEU A 83 -17.84 11.90 7.50
N GLU A 84 -17.75 10.65 7.97
CA GLU A 84 -18.65 10.04 8.97
C GLU A 84 -18.11 8.68 9.47
N LYS A 85 -18.35 8.31 10.74
CA LYS A 85 -17.79 7.13 11.45
C LYS A 85 -18.75 5.93 11.61
N GLU A 86 -19.92 5.89 10.97
CA GLU A 86 -21.02 5.02 11.44
C GLU A 86 -21.68 4.09 10.39
N LEU A 87 -20.95 3.61 9.37
CA LEU A 87 -21.50 2.57 8.51
C LEU A 87 -21.29 1.19 9.14
N LEU A 88 -22.38 0.49 9.45
CA LEU A 88 -22.37 -0.84 10.05
C LEU A 88 -22.87 -1.89 9.03
N VAL A 89 -21.96 -2.66 8.46
CA VAL A 89 -22.27 -3.72 7.47
C VAL A 89 -22.63 -5.03 8.19
N GLN A 90 -23.75 -5.65 7.81
CA GLN A 90 -24.15 -6.99 8.28
C GLN A 90 -23.86 -8.04 7.19
N SER A 91 -23.17 -9.13 7.56
CA SER A 91 -23.08 -10.32 6.72
C SER A 91 -24.31 -11.19 6.91
N GLN A 92 -24.80 -11.82 5.84
CA GLN A 92 -26.01 -12.63 5.90
C GLN A 92 -25.84 -13.78 6.90
N GLY A 93 -26.66 -13.77 7.95
CA GLY A 93 -26.75 -14.84 8.94
C GLY A 93 -25.98 -14.61 10.26
N LYS A 94 -25.50 -13.40 10.55
CA LYS A 94 -24.89 -13.05 11.85
C LYS A 94 -25.39 -11.71 12.40
N GLU A 95 -25.50 -11.60 13.73
CA GLU A 95 -25.87 -10.36 14.43
C GLU A 95 -24.73 -9.32 14.48
N GLU A 96 -23.51 -9.71 14.07
CA GLU A 96 -22.35 -8.83 14.12
C GLU A 96 -22.36 -7.78 13.00
N LYS A 97 -22.23 -6.52 13.43
CA LYS A 97 -22.12 -5.33 12.57
C LYS A 97 -20.65 -4.94 12.45
N TYR A 98 -20.19 -4.64 11.23
CA TYR A 98 -18.79 -4.26 10.95
C TYR A 98 -18.69 -2.77 10.59
N PRO A 99 -17.83 -1.98 11.26
CA PRO A 99 -17.67 -0.56 10.96
C PRO A 99 -16.98 -0.35 9.61
N VAL A 100 -17.41 0.68 8.91
CA VAL A 100 -16.83 1.15 7.65
C VAL A 100 -16.64 2.66 7.75
N GLU A 101 -15.46 3.13 7.33
CA GLU A 101 -15.12 4.56 7.32
C GLU A 101 -15.08 5.09 5.89
N LEU A 102 -15.79 6.20 5.65
CA LEU A 102 -15.76 6.93 4.38
C LEU A 102 -14.88 8.17 4.51
N MET A 103 -13.93 8.32 3.58
CA MET A 103 -12.94 9.38 3.57
C MET A 103 -12.90 10.05 2.19
N GLU A 104 -12.62 11.36 2.15
CA GLU A 104 -12.37 12.05 0.87
C GLU A 104 -11.10 11.50 0.20
N TRP A 105 -11.18 11.25 -1.11
CA TRP A 105 -10.02 10.85 -1.90
C TRP A 105 -9.26 12.10 -2.36
N VAL A 106 -7.98 12.21 -2.03
CA VAL A 106 -7.10 13.31 -2.48
C VAL A 106 -6.11 12.74 -3.48
N ASP A 107 -6.23 13.11 -4.75
CA ASP A 107 -5.44 12.54 -5.87
C ASP A 107 -3.94 12.91 -5.85
N GLU A 108 -3.45 13.65 -4.85
CA GLU A 108 -2.03 14.06 -4.76
C GLU A 108 -1.22 13.30 -3.70
N GLU A 109 -1.85 12.53 -2.82
CA GLU A 109 -1.16 11.62 -1.89
C GLU A 109 -1.62 10.19 -2.20
N SER A 110 -0.70 9.39 -2.77
CA SER A 110 -1.00 8.04 -3.24
C SER A 110 -1.67 7.19 -2.17
N MET A 111 -2.44 6.18 -2.58
CA MET A 111 -3.07 5.22 -1.66
C MET A 111 -2.07 4.53 -0.70
N GLY A 112 -0.76 4.57 -0.97
CA GLY A 112 0.30 4.18 -0.04
C GLY A 112 0.47 5.09 1.18
N ALA A 113 0.18 6.39 1.09
CA ALA A 113 0.21 7.32 2.24
C ALA A 113 -0.94 7.03 3.23
N PHE A 114 -2.10 6.60 2.72
CA PHE A 114 -3.23 6.17 3.54
C PHE A 114 -2.97 4.86 4.28
N LEU A 115 -2.15 3.97 3.71
CA LEU A 115 -1.70 2.73 4.35
C LEU A 115 -0.54 2.96 5.33
N ALA A 116 0.31 3.96 5.10
CA ALA A 116 1.39 4.33 6.00
C ALA A 116 0.92 4.87 7.37
N ALA A 117 -0.38 5.21 7.51
CA ALA A 117 -1.00 5.54 8.79
C ALA A 117 -1.37 4.30 9.64
N ASP A 118 -1.27 3.09 9.08
CA ASP A 118 -1.25 1.84 9.83
C ASP A 118 0.21 1.58 10.25
N GLU A 119 0.50 1.50 11.55
CA GLU A 119 1.85 1.43 12.12
C GLU A 119 2.68 0.26 11.55
N GLU A 120 2.03 -0.79 11.04
CA GLU A 120 2.65 -1.95 10.40
C GLU A 120 3.14 -1.73 8.96
N LEU A 121 2.69 -0.68 8.25
CA LEU A 121 3.02 -0.41 6.84
C LEU A 121 3.94 0.81 6.62
N SER A 122 4.52 1.35 7.70
CA SER A 122 5.55 2.39 7.61
C SER A 122 6.79 1.92 6.83
N THR A 123 7.26 2.75 5.91
CA THR A 123 8.50 2.55 5.14
C THR A 123 9.75 3.01 5.88
N VAL A 124 9.61 3.73 6.99
CA VAL A 124 10.74 4.17 7.81
C VAL A 124 11.25 2.99 8.63
N ALA A 125 12.53 2.65 8.46
CA ALA A 125 13.21 1.70 9.32
C ALA A 125 13.62 2.39 10.63
N THR A 126 13.08 1.93 11.75
CA THR A 126 13.43 2.45 13.09
C THR A 126 14.76 1.89 13.58
N ASP A 127 15.41 2.60 14.51
CA ASP A 127 16.64 2.11 15.16
C ASP A 127 16.41 0.79 15.89
N GLU A 128 15.22 0.58 16.47
CA GLU A 128 14.83 -0.67 17.12
C GLU A 128 14.76 -1.83 16.11
N GLU A 129 14.06 -1.64 14.99
CA GLU A 129 14.01 -2.64 13.91
C GLU A 129 15.41 -2.96 13.36
N LEU A 130 16.30 -1.97 13.23
CA LEU A 130 17.67 -2.15 12.76
C LEU A 130 18.55 -2.89 13.76
N ASN A 131 18.32 -2.70 15.07
CA ASN A 131 19.04 -3.38 16.14
C ASN A 131 18.57 -4.83 16.32
N GLU A 132 17.29 -5.11 16.10
CA GLU A 132 16.72 -6.46 16.16
C GLU A 132 16.68 -7.18 14.79
N ALA A 133 17.23 -6.55 13.74
CA ALA A 133 17.13 -7.04 12.39
C ALA A 133 17.74 -8.45 12.24
N ILE A 134 17.02 -9.32 11.53
CA ILE A 134 17.60 -10.54 11.00
C ILE A 134 18.34 -10.21 9.71
N THR A 135 19.42 -10.93 9.44
CA THR A 135 20.26 -10.69 8.26
C THR A 135 20.27 -11.94 7.39
N ASP A 136 20.20 -11.77 6.08
CA ASP A 136 20.40 -12.89 5.14
C ASP A 136 21.89 -13.21 4.92
N GLU A 137 22.16 -14.19 4.06
CA GLU A 137 23.54 -14.60 3.70
C GLU A 137 24.36 -13.52 2.99
N PHE A 138 23.73 -12.47 2.46
CA PHE A 138 24.38 -11.35 1.77
C PHE A 138 24.54 -10.12 2.66
N GLY A 139 24.07 -10.17 3.90
CA GLY A 139 24.15 -9.04 4.82
C GLY A 139 22.95 -8.09 4.76
N VAL A 140 21.89 -8.43 4.02
CA VAL A 140 20.67 -7.61 3.94
C VAL A 140 19.84 -7.76 5.19
N LYS A 141 19.54 -6.63 5.82
CA LYS A 141 18.76 -6.53 7.05
C LYS A 141 17.27 -6.51 6.75
N TYR A 142 16.56 -7.39 7.44
CA TYR A 142 15.11 -7.48 7.45
C TYR A 142 14.58 -7.30 8.88
N SER A 143 13.34 -6.82 9.01
CA SER A 143 12.62 -6.83 10.28
C SER A 143 12.55 -8.26 10.84
N LYS A 144 12.38 -8.38 12.16
CA LYS A 144 12.34 -9.66 12.87
C LYS A 144 11.29 -10.64 12.34
N ASP A 145 10.16 -10.12 11.87
CA ASP A 145 9.08 -10.88 11.22
C ASP A 145 9.32 -11.14 9.72
N GLY A 146 10.38 -10.57 9.13
CA GLY A 146 10.73 -10.66 7.71
C GLY A 146 9.85 -9.86 6.75
N ARG A 147 8.91 -9.07 7.26
CA ARG A 147 7.94 -8.31 6.45
C ARG A 147 8.53 -7.04 5.86
N LYS A 148 9.57 -6.47 6.44
CA LYS A 148 10.27 -5.28 5.91
C LYS A 148 11.72 -5.62 5.55
N LEU A 149 12.16 -5.17 4.37
CA LEU A 149 13.56 -5.06 4.02
C LEU A 149 14.03 -3.68 4.47
N LEU A 150 14.83 -3.65 5.54
CA LEU A 150 15.21 -2.42 6.23
C LEU A 150 16.40 -1.74 5.57
N LYS A 151 17.46 -2.51 5.31
CA LYS A 151 18.72 -1.95 4.78
C LYS A 151 19.59 -3.04 4.15
N ALA A 152 20.08 -2.79 2.94
CA ALA A 152 21.12 -3.60 2.33
C ALA A 152 22.53 -3.12 2.76
N PRO A 153 23.58 -3.97 2.64
CA PRO A 153 24.97 -3.57 2.81
C PRO A 153 25.63 -3.20 1.45
N GLN A 154 26.51 -2.19 1.42
CA GLN A 154 27.02 -1.58 0.16
C GLN A 154 27.85 -2.51 -0.76
N ASN A 155 28.08 -3.74 -0.36
CA ASN A 155 28.86 -4.75 -1.09
C ASN A 155 28.01 -5.73 -1.90
N LEU A 156 26.70 -5.48 -2.07
CA LEU A 156 25.89 -6.28 -2.99
C LEU A 156 26.28 -6.02 -4.45
N ASP A 157 26.65 -7.08 -5.16
CA ASP A 157 26.98 -7.07 -6.58
C ASP A 157 26.11 -8.05 -7.38
N GLY A 158 25.89 -7.74 -8.65
CA GLY A 158 25.16 -8.61 -9.56
C GLY A 158 23.64 -8.62 -9.32
N THR A 159 23.06 -9.83 -9.16
CA THR A 159 21.61 -10.03 -9.05
C THR A 159 21.22 -10.37 -7.62
N TYR A 160 20.32 -9.57 -7.03
CA TYR A 160 19.73 -9.86 -5.73
C TYR A 160 18.24 -10.20 -5.85
N SER A 161 17.78 -11.17 -5.06
CA SER A 161 16.37 -11.55 -4.98
C SER A 161 15.85 -11.27 -3.58
N VAL A 162 14.87 -10.36 -3.48
CA VAL A 162 14.24 -10.03 -2.20
C VAL A 162 13.53 -11.26 -1.64
N LYS A 163 13.64 -11.47 -0.32
CA LYS A 163 13.06 -12.63 0.36
C LYS A 163 11.54 -12.70 0.18
N LYS A 164 11.02 -13.89 -0.12
CA LYS A 164 9.56 -14.12 -0.17
C LYS A 164 8.91 -13.81 1.18
N GLY A 165 7.75 -13.17 1.14
CA GLY A 165 7.03 -12.75 2.34
C GLY A 165 7.32 -11.31 2.76
N THR A 166 8.38 -10.68 2.21
CA THR A 166 8.61 -9.25 2.34
C THR A 166 7.45 -8.47 1.72
N LYS A 167 6.91 -7.54 2.49
CA LYS A 167 5.80 -6.64 2.16
C LYS A 167 6.29 -5.24 1.80
N ILE A 168 7.37 -4.79 2.44
CA ILE A 168 7.86 -3.42 2.32
C ILE A 168 9.36 -3.43 2.03
N ILE A 169 9.78 -2.61 1.08
CA ILE A 169 11.17 -2.20 0.93
C ILE A 169 11.29 -0.79 1.51
N CYS A 170 12.02 -0.65 2.61
CA CYS A 170 12.08 0.59 3.37
C CYS A 170 12.76 1.74 2.61
N ASP A 171 12.56 2.94 3.12
CA ASP A 171 13.18 4.15 2.64
C ASP A 171 14.71 3.98 2.60
N MET A 172 15.32 4.39 1.49
CA MET A 172 16.78 4.35 1.29
C MET A 172 17.43 2.96 1.52
N ALA A 173 16.67 1.86 1.42
CA ALA A 173 17.17 0.52 1.70
C ALA A 173 18.40 0.15 0.85
N PHE A 174 18.44 0.60 -0.41
CA PHE A 174 19.53 0.45 -1.38
C PHE A 174 20.09 1.80 -1.87
N TYR A 175 20.19 2.79 -0.97
CA TYR A 175 20.74 4.10 -1.32
C TYR A 175 22.22 4.04 -1.75
N ASP A 176 22.51 4.58 -2.94
CA ASP A 176 23.82 4.76 -3.58
C ASP A 176 24.56 3.45 -3.94
N TYR A 177 23.86 2.50 -4.57
CA TYR A 177 24.41 1.20 -4.97
C TYR A 177 24.90 1.19 -6.42
N SER A 178 26.18 1.44 -6.62
CA SER A 178 26.79 1.42 -7.96
C SER A 178 27.06 0.02 -8.52
N SER A 179 26.94 -1.05 -7.73
CA SER A 179 27.31 -2.42 -8.16
C SER A 179 26.14 -3.39 -8.38
N LEU A 180 24.93 -3.06 -7.89
CA LEU A 180 23.74 -3.87 -8.07
C LEU A 180 23.23 -3.72 -9.51
N SER A 181 23.17 -4.81 -10.27
CA SER A 181 22.80 -4.78 -11.70
C SER A 181 21.39 -5.27 -11.99
N SER A 182 20.87 -6.17 -11.15
CA SER A 182 19.51 -6.70 -11.27
C SER A 182 18.88 -6.93 -9.90
N LEU A 183 17.58 -6.69 -9.81
CA LEU A 183 16.79 -6.95 -8.61
C LEU A 183 15.51 -7.71 -8.97
N VAL A 184 15.23 -8.77 -8.21
CA VAL A 184 13.98 -9.54 -8.31
C VAL A 184 13.11 -9.24 -7.10
N ILE A 185 11.95 -8.64 -7.33
CA ILE A 185 10.97 -8.31 -6.29
C ILE A 185 9.86 -9.39 -6.31
N PRO A 186 9.57 -10.08 -5.19
CA PRO A 186 8.52 -11.07 -5.14
C PRO A 186 7.13 -10.42 -5.07
N ASP A 187 6.12 -11.13 -5.56
CA ASP A 187 4.69 -10.72 -5.55
C ASP A 187 4.10 -10.48 -4.14
N SER A 188 4.89 -10.71 -3.08
CA SER A 188 4.48 -10.34 -1.72
C SER A 188 4.70 -8.85 -1.42
N VAL A 189 5.55 -8.16 -2.16
CA VAL A 189 5.88 -6.74 -1.92
C VAL A 189 4.72 -5.86 -2.38
N ILE A 190 4.34 -4.93 -1.51
CA ILE A 190 3.22 -4.00 -1.67
C ILE A 190 3.73 -2.56 -1.78
N ILE A 191 4.77 -2.22 -1.01
CA ILE A 191 5.27 -0.84 -0.88
C ILE A 191 6.78 -0.79 -1.10
N ILE A 192 7.22 0.19 -1.90
CA ILE A 192 8.63 0.59 -2.06
C ILE A 192 8.78 2.02 -1.53
N GLY A 193 9.69 2.22 -0.57
CA GLY A 193 9.89 3.47 0.14
C GLY A 193 10.52 4.60 -0.67
N PHE A 194 10.57 5.78 -0.06
CA PHE A 194 11.25 6.97 -0.58
C PHE A 194 12.73 6.69 -0.84
N GLY A 195 13.21 7.04 -2.03
CA GLY A 195 14.62 6.86 -2.38
C GLY A 195 15.14 5.42 -2.24
N ALA A 196 14.26 4.40 -2.22
CA ALA A 196 14.63 3.03 -1.87
C ALA A 196 15.79 2.47 -2.73
N PHE A 197 15.89 2.89 -3.99
CA PHE A 197 16.95 2.56 -4.94
C PHE A 197 17.63 3.81 -5.51
N GLU A 198 17.57 4.95 -4.80
CA GLU A 198 18.25 6.16 -5.25
C GLU A 198 19.75 5.90 -5.42
N GLY A 199 20.34 6.36 -6.52
CA GLY A 199 21.76 6.18 -6.83
C GLY A 199 22.14 4.77 -7.31
N CYS A 200 21.18 3.86 -7.53
CA CYS A 200 21.44 2.53 -8.11
C CYS A 200 21.81 2.60 -9.61
N SER A 201 22.95 3.21 -9.93
CA SER A 201 23.36 3.58 -11.30
C SER A 201 23.63 2.39 -12.23
N SER A 202 23.94 1.21 -11.68
CA SER A 202 24.13 -0.03 -12.45
C SER A 202 22.86 -0.86 -12.60
N LEU A 203 21.77 -0.52 -11.89
CA LEU A 203 20.53 -1.28 -11.93
C LEU A 203 19.84 -1.07 -13.28
N ARG A 204 19.81 -2.11 -14.10
CA ARG A 204 19.25 -2.09 -15.46
C ARG A 204 18.03 -3.00 -15.63
N SER A 205 17.91 -4.00 -14.76
CA SER A 205 16.86 -5.01 -14.81
C SER A 205 16.11 -5.05 -13.50
N LEU A 206 14.81 -4.80 -13.57
CA LEU A 206 13.90 -4.79 -12.44
C LEU A 206 12.53 -5.20 -12.95
N VAL A 207 11.93 -6.20 -12.29
CA VAL A 207 10.53 -6.56 -12.52
C VAL A 207 9.74 -6.11 -11.32
N ILE A 208 8.81 -5.17 -11.53
CA ILE A 208 7.87 -4.72 -10.50
C ILE A 208 6.60 -5.59 -10.62
N PRO A 209 6.30 -6.44 -9.63
CA PRO A 209 5.10 -7.25 -9.68
C PRO A 209 3.85 -6.38 -9.51
N ASP A 210 2.71 -6.84 -10.03
CA ASP A 210 1.44 -6.12 -9.98
C ASP A 210 0.91 -5.93 -8.53
N SER A 211 1.48 -6.66 -7.57
CA SER A 211 1.22 -6.48 -6.14
C SER A 211 1.73 -5.15 -5.58
N VAL A 212 2.69 -4.51 -6.24
CA VAL A 212 3.24 -3.22 -5.80
C VAL A 212 2.25 -2.12 -6.10
N THR A 213 1.61 -1.61 -5.06
CA THR A 213 0.58 -0.56 -5.17
C THR A 213 1.13 0.85 -4.90
N SER A 214 2.33 0.95 -4.30
CA SER A 214 2.93 2.24 -3.98
C SER A 214 4.45 2.24 -4.11
N ILE A 215 4.97 3.30 -4.71
CA ILE A 215 6.40 3.59 -4.83
C ILE A 215 6.62 5.03 -4.38
N GLY A 216 7.55 5.22 -3.44
CA GLY A 216 7.92 6.51 -2.90
C GLY A 216 8.57 7.43 -3.94
N ASN A 217 8.54 8.73 -3.65
CA ASN A 217 9.22 9.71 -4.49
C ASN A 217 10.72 9.39 -4.56
N GLU A 218 11.34 9.71 -5.70
CA GLU A 218 12.77 9.51 -5.95
C GLU A 218 13.26 8.06 -5.76
N ALA A 219 12.37 7.07 -5.62
CA ALA A 219 12.74 5.68 -5.38
C ALA A 219 13.74 5.12 -6.41
N PHE A 220 13.73 5.64 -7.64
CA PHE A 220 14.64 5.26 -8.73
C PHE A 220 15.48 6.43 -9.24
N ARG A 221 15.62 7.50 -8.47
CA ARG A 221 16.45 8.64 -8.87
C ARG A 221 17.90 8.20 -9.08
N GLY A 222 18.48 8.55 -10.22
CA GLY A 222 19.84 8.12 -10.57
C GLY A 222 19.98 6.65 -11.03
N CYS A 223 18.88 5.90 -11.17
CA CYS A 223 18.89 4.60 -11.84
C CYS A 223 19.00 4.75 -13.36
N ASN A 224 19.77 3.88 -14.02
CA ASN A 224 20.00 3.94 -15.47
C ASN A 224 19.21 2.86 -16.23
N PHE A 225 17.88 2.88 -16.08
CA PHE A 225 17.01 1.93 -16.76
C PHE A 225 16.98 2.14 -18.28
N PRO A 226 16.78 1.07 -19.06
CA PRO A 226 16.40 1.18 -20.46
C PRO A 226 15.15 2.07 -20.63
N ASN A 227 15.07 2.81 -21.73
CA ASN A 227 13.99 3.77 -21.95
C ASN A 227 12.59 3.13 -21.91
N ASP A 228 12.45 1.91 -22.44
CA ASP A 228 11.16 1.20 -22.45
C ASP A 228 10.67 0.89 -21.02
N LEU A 229 11.55 0.37 -20.17
CA LEU A 229 11.25 0.12 -18.75
C LEU A 229 10.96 1.43 -18.00
N LYS A 230 11.74 2.48 -18.27
CA LYS A 230 11.51 3.79 -17.65
C LYS A 230 10.11 4.31 -17.99
N GLN A 231 9.70 4.23 -19.25
CA GLN A 231 8.37 4.68 -19.68
C GLN A 231 7.25 3.82 -19.10
N GLU A 232 7.44 2.52 -18.98
CA GLU A 232 6.49 1.63 -18.30
C GLU A 232 6.27 2.04 -16.84
N LEU A 233 7.36 2.29 -16.10
CA LEU A 233 7.30 2.69 -14.69
C LEU A 233 6.65 4.07 -14.52
N ILE A 234 6.97 5.03 -15.40
CA ILE A 234 6.34 6.35 -15.42
C ILE A 234 4.84 6.22 -15.68
N SER A 235 4.43 5.39 -16.64
CA SER A 235 3.01 5.20 -16.96
C SER A 235 2.22 4.57 -15.80
N ARG A 236 2.85 3.71 -14.99
CA ARG A 236 2.18 3.04 -13.86
C ARG A 236 2.19 3.86 -12.57
N PHE A 237 3.30 4.54 -12.25
CA PHE A 237 3.53 5.14 -10.93
C PHE A 237 3.83 6.66 -10.96
N GLY A 238 3.95 7.25 -12.15
CA GLY A 238 4.24 8.67 -12.37
C GLY A 238 5.73 9.01 -12.38
N GLU A 239 6.06 10.22 -12.85
CA GLU A 239 7.46 10.68 -13.01
C GLU A 239 8.19 10.91 -11.68
N LYS A 240 7.45 11.23 -10.61
CA LYS A 240 7.98 11.56 -9.28
C LYS A 240 8.89 10.49 -8.66
N ILE A 241 8.79 9.24 -9.12
CA ILE A 241 9.67 8.14 -8.67
C ILE A 241 11.11 8.28 -9.19
N PHE A 242 11.36 9.12 -10.20
CA PHE A 242 12.68 9.34 -10.79
C PHE A 242 13.34 10.67 -10.38
N GLY A 243 12.59 11.59 -9.76
CA GLY A 243 13.04 12.95 -9.43
C GLY A 243 12.76 13.95 -10.54
#